data_AF-A0A6L7WK08-F1
#
_entry.id   AF-A0A6L7WK08-F1
#
_cell.length_a   1.000
_cell.length_b   1.000
_cell.length_c   1.000
_cell.angle_alpha   90.00
_cell.angle_beta   90.00
_cell.angle_gamma   90.00
#
_symmetry.space_group_name_H-M   'P 1'
#
loop_
_entity.id
_entity.type
_entity.pdbx_description
1 polymer ?
#
loop_
_entity_poly.entity_id
_entity_poly.type
_entity_poly.pdbx_seq_one_letter_code
_entity_poly.pdbx_strand_id
1 'polypeptide(L)'
;MFRKPVFWAAFAAFAVACAAFAVTNFPRAFSIVELDLEMDRATALSEARRLAGELDWGPSDFRQAASFRVDDRVRSFVELEGGGPDAFAGLLADGPFQPYQWGVRHFRGGEVREAEVRFRPDGTPYGFRERLSEDEPGPALDPDAARAIAEDGIGVPWNVTLDLYAPVEASQEERPGGRVDHTFVYERTDVR
;
A
#
# COMPACT_ATOMS: atom_id res chain seq x y z
N MET A 1 -23.47 4.40 -53.20
CA MET A 1 -23.56 3.72 -51.88
C MET A 1 -24.38 4.52 -50.88
N PHE A 2 -24.04 5.77 -50.58
CA PHE A 2 -24.66 6.59 -49.51
C PHE A 2 -26.06 7.16 -49.77
N ARG A 3 -26.72 6.85 -50.91
CA ARG A 3 -28.08 7.35 -51.24
C ARG A 3 -29.19 6.33 -50.98
N LYS A 4 -28.87 5.11 -50.56
CA LYS A 4 -29.87 4.06 -50.29
C LYS A 4 -30.30 4.13 -48.82
N PRO A 5 -31.61 4.23 -48.50
CA PRO A 5 -32.09 4.33 -47.12
C PRO A 5 -31.71 3.10 -46.28
N VAL A 6 -31.62 1.93 -46.92
CA VAL A 6 -31.18 0.67 -46.29
C VAL A 6 -29.77 0.77 -45.69
N PHE A 7 -28.84 1.48 -46.35
CA PHE A 7 -27.49 1.68 -45.82
C PHE A 7 -27.52 2.48 -44.51
N TRP A 8 -28.29 3.58 -44.47
CA TRP A 8 -28.41 4.41 -43.27
C TRP A 8 -29.15 3.69 -42.14
N ALA A 9 -30.15 2.87 -42.45
CA ALA A 9 -30.82 2.03 -41.46
C ALA A 9 -29.85 0.99 -40.85
N ALA A 10 -29.07 0.30 -41.69
CA ALA A 10 -28.06 -0.65 -41.22
C ALA A 10 -26.95 0.02 -40.41
N PHE A 11 -26.49 1.20 -40.85
CA PHE A 11 -25.50 2.00 -40.13
C PHE A 11 -26.02 2.46 -38.77
N ALA A 12 -27.26 2.96 -38.70
CA ALA A 12 -27.87 3.37 -37.44
C ALA A 12 -28.03 2.18 -36.48
N ALA A 13 -28.48 1.02 -36.98
CA ALA A 13 -28.58 -0.20 -36.18
C ALA A 13 -27.22 -0.66 -35.64
N PHE A 14 -26.17 -0.62 -36.47
CA PHE A 14 -24.80 -0.92 -36.04
C PHE A 14 -24.29 0.08 -35.00
N ALA A 15 -24.52 1.38 -35.20
CA ALA A 15 -24.14 2.41 -34.24
C ALA A 15 -24.84 2.22 -32.89
N VAL A 16 -26.13 1.88 -32.88
CA VAL A 16 -26.88 1.55 -31.66
C VAL A 16 -26.33 0.30 -30.99
N ALA A 17 -25.98 -0.74 -31.76
CA ALA A 17 -25.37 -1.95 -31.22
C ALA A 17 -24.00 -1.67 -30.59
N CYS A 18 -23.15 -0.87 -31.23
CA CYS A 18 -21.87 -0.42 -30.66
C CYS A 18 -22.07 0.41 -29.39
N ALA A 19 -23.02 1.34 -29.38
CA ALA A 19 -23.32 2.16 -28.20
C ALA A 19 -23.84 1.29 -27.04
N ALA A 20 -24.74 0.34 -27.31
CA ALA A 20 -25.22 -0.60 -26.30
C ALA A 20 -24.09 -1.49 -25.77
N PHE A 21 -23.22 -1.99 -26.66
CA PHE A 21 -22.04 -2.76 -26.25
C PHE A 21 -21.09 -1.94 -25.38
N ALA A 22 -20.81 -0.69 -25.77
CA ALA A 22 -19.97 0.22 -25.00
C ALA A 22 -20.58 0.48 -23.62
N VAL A 23 -21.85 0.88 -23.53
CA VAL A 23 -22.53 1.16 -22.24
C VAL A 23 -22.56 -0.06 -21.33
N THR A 24 -22.81 -1.26 -21.88
CA THR A 24 -22.89 -2.50 -21.09
C THR A 24 -21.53 -3.03 -20.64
N ASN A 25 -20.45 -2.73 -21.36
CA ASN A 25 -19.10 -3.20 -21.04
C ASN A 25 -18.20 -2.12 -20.46
N PHE A 26 -18.60 -0.85 -20.48
CA PHE A 26 -17.83 0.26 -19.91
C PHE A 26 -17.48 0.03 -18.43
N PRO A 27 -18.41 -0.40 -17.55
CA PRO A 27 -18.07 -0.69 -16.15
C PRO A 27 -17.11 -1.88 -15.98
N ARG A 28 -17.09 -2.83 -16.94
CA ARG A 28 -16.18 -3.98 -16.91
C ARG A 28 -14.78 -3.62 -17.40
N ALA A 29 -14.68 -2.73 -18.40
CA ALA A 29 -13.43 -2.28 -18.98
C ALA A 29 -12.76 -1.19 -18.14
N PHE A 30 -13.56 -0.38 -17.44
CA PHE A 30 -13.12 0.66 -16.53
C PHE A 30 -13.78 0.40 -15.17
N SER A 31 -13.17 -0.47 -14.37
CA SER A 31 -13.56 -0.64 -12.98
C SER A 31 -13.27 0.67 -12.25
N ILE A 32 -14.26 1.55 -12.19
CA ILE A 32 -14.20 2.75 -11.37
C ILE A 32 -14.47 2.26 -9.96
N VAL A 33 -13.38 2.01 -9.23
CA VAL A 33 -13.47 1.72 -7.80
C VAL A 33 -13.97 2.97 -7.10
N GLU A 34 -15.11 2.84 -6.42
CA GLU A 34 -15.57 3.83 -5.46
C GLU A 34 -14.73 3.66 -4.19
N LEU A 35 -13.79 4.58 -3.98
CA LEU A 35 -12.92 4.59 -2.81
C LEU A 35 -13.29 5.78 -1.94
N ASP A 36 -13.65 5.52 -0.69
CA ASP A 36 -13.84 6.60 0.28
C ASP A 36 -12.46 7.11 0.74
N LEU A 37 -12.17 8.37 0.43
CA LEU A 37 -10.90 9.01 0.72
C LEU A 37 -11.14 10.12 1.74
N GLU A 38 -11.12 9.77 3.01
CA GLU A 38 -11.32 10.72 4.11
C GLU A 38 -10.04 11.53 4.40
N MET A 39 -8.87 10.89 4.37
CA MET A 39 -7.59 11.55 4.61
C MET A 39 -7.15 12.34 3.38
N ASP A 40 -6.88 13.63 3.58
CA ASP A 40 -6.28 14.49 2.57
C ASP A 40 -4.75 14.59 2.69
N ARG A 41 -4.13 15.23 1.69
CA ARG A 41 -2.67 15.42 1.64
C ARG A 41 -2.13 16.19 2.86
N ALA A 42 -2.86 17.19 3.34
CA ALA A 42 -2.39 18.05 4.42
C ALA A 42 -2.35 17.27 5.73
N THR A 43 -3.40 16.51 6.00
CA THR A 43 -3.55 15.59 7.13
C THR A 43 -2.50 14.49 7.08
N ALA A 44 -2.26 13.89 5.91
CA ALA A 44 -1.19 12.89 5.74
C ALA A 44 0.19 13.45 6.15
N LEU A 45 0.49 14.68 5.73
CA LEU A 45 1.76 15.34 6.07
C LEU A 45 1.86 15.67 7.56
N SER A 46 0.78 16.16 8.18
CA SER A 46 0.78 16.49 9.61
C SER A 46 0.90 15.24 10.49
N GLU A 47 0.14 14.19 10.19
CA GLU A 47 0.16 12.94 10.96
C GLU A 47 1.50 12.21 10.82
N ALA A 48 2.07 12.17 9.62
CA ALA A 48 3.41 11.61 9.44
C ALA A 48 4.44 12.36 10.30
N ARG A 49 4.39 13.70 10.32
CA ARG A 49 5.29 14.52 11.16
C ARG A 49 5.11 14.24 12.64
N ARG A 50 3.86 14.07 13.10
CA ARG A 50 3.56 13.71 14.49
C ARG A 50 4.20 12.37 14.86
N LEU A 51 3.96 11.33 14.05
CA LEU A 51 4.52 9.98 14.28
C LEU A 51 6.05 9.98 14.26
N ALA A 52 6.68 10.68 13.31
CA ALA A 52 8.14 10.77 13.25
C ALA A 52 8.73 11.48 14.48
N GLY A 53 8.03 12.47 15.05
CA GLY A 53 8.46 13.13 16.29
C GLY A 53 8.28 12.27 17.54
N GLU A 54 7.26 11.42 17.58
CA GLU A 54 7.03 10.48 18.69
C GLU A 54 8.01 9.30 18.68
N LEU A 55 8.40 8.86 17.48
CA LEU A 55 9.18 7.63 17.28
C LEU A 55 10.64 7.88 16.84
N ASP A 56 11.04 9.16 16.73
CA ASP A 56 12.38 9.62 16.35
C ASP A 56 12.88 9.07 15.00
N TRP A 57 12.01 9.10 13.98
CA TRP A 57 12.29 8.55 12.65
C TRP A 57 12.66 9.59 11.61
N GLY A 58 13.54 9.17 10.68
CA GLY A 58 13.98 9.99 9.57
C GLY A 58 15.06 11.01 9.94
N PRO A 59 15.50 11.83 8.98
CA PRO A 59 16.56 12.80 9.20
C PRO A 59 16.03 14.04 9.96
N SER A 60 16.89 14.66 10.77
CA SER A 60 16.57 15.97 11.35
C SER A 60 16.34 17.02 10.26
N ASP A 61 15.38 17.93 10.48
CA ASP A 61 14.97 18.96 9.52
C ASP A 61 14.56 18.40 8.14
N PHE A 62 13.85 17.27 8.14
CA PHE A 62 13.39 16.62 6.91
C PHE A 62 12.47 17.52 6.06
N ARG A 63 12.50 17.27 4.74
CA ARG A 63 11.43 17.65 3.80
C ARG A 63 10.41 16.53 3.71
N GLN A 64 9.17 16.89 3.39
CA GLN A 64 8.10 15.92 3.22
C GLN A 64 7.58 15.84 1.79
N ALA A 65 7.29 14.63 1.34
CA ALA A 65 6.54 14.37 0.11
C ALA A 65 5.44 13.35 0.38
N ALA A 66 4.19 13.73 0.09
CA ALA A 66 3.04 12.85 0.18
C ALA A 66 2.59 12.42 -1.22
N SER A 67 2.19 11.16 -1.35
CA SER A 67 1.66 10.57 -2.56
C SER A 67 0.53 9.61 -2.20
N PHE A 68 -0.54 9.59 -2.99
CA PHE A 68 -1.57 8.58 -2.91
C PHE A 68 -1.33 7.57 -4.03
N ARG A 69 -1.19 6.29 -3.68
CA ARG A 69 -0.74 5.23 -4.61
C ARG A 69 -1.55 3.96 -4.41
N VAL A 70 -1.61 3.16 -5.47
CA VAL A 70 -2.11 1.78 -5.44
C VAL A 70 -0.94 0.82 -5.57
N ASP A 71 -1.01 -0.32 -4.89
CA ASP A 71 -0.12 -1.45 -5.19
C ASP A 71 -0.53 -2.08 -6.53
N ASP A 72 0.12 -1.62 -7.60
CA ASP A 72 -0.13 -2.09 -8.97
C ASP A 72 0.11 -3.59 -9.14
N ARG A 73 1.01 -4.19 -8.35
CA ARG A 73 1.30 -5.62 -8.44
C ARG A 73 0.16 -6.42 -7.85
N VAL A 74 -0.32 -6.04 -6.67
CA VAL A 74 -1.48 -6.69 -6.06
C VAL A 74 -2.71 -6.50 -6.93
N ARG A 75 -2.97 -5.29 -7.42
CA ARG A 75 -4.09 -5.02 -8.34
C ARG A 75 -4.02 -5.93 -9.57
N SER A 76 -2.89 -5.93 -10.27
CA SER A 76 -2.73 -6.74 -11.48
C SER A 76 -2.88 -8.23 -11.19
N PHE A 77 -2.31 -8.71 -10.08
CA PHE A 77 -2.43 -10.12 -9.70
C PHE A 77 -3.88 -10.50 -9.39
N VAL A 78 -4.60 -9.72 -8.60
CA VAL A 78 -5.99 -10.02 -8.23
C VAL A 78 -6.91 -9.94 -9.44
N GLU A 79 -6.75 -8.91 -10.28
CA GLU A 79 -7.57 -8.73 -11.49
C GLU A 79 -7.32 -9.79 -12.56
N LEU A 80 -6.10 -10.34 -12.67
CA LEU A 80 -5.77 -11.32 -13.70
C LEU A 80 -5.89 -12.77 -13.22
N GLU A 81 -5.49 -13.06 -11.98
CA GLU A 81 -5.38 -14.42 -11.43
C GLU A 81 -6.22 -14.63 -10.16
N GLY A 82 -6.43 -13.58 -9.36
CA GLY A 82 -7.08 -13.66 -8.05
C GLY A 82 -8.59 -13.45 -8.03
N GLY A 83 -9.29 -13.70 -9.14
CA GLY A 83 -10.76 -13.63 -9.21
C GLY A 83 -11.33 -12.38 -9.87
N GLY A 84 -10.49 -11.53 -10.48
CA GLY A 84 -10.95 -10.44 -11.33
C GLY A 84 -11.21 -9.12 -10.60
N PRO A 85 -11.77 -8.13 -11.31
CA PRO A 85 -12.02 -6.80 -10.75
C PRO A 85 -13.02 -6.80 -9.58
N ASP A 86 -13.96 -7.74 -9.56
CA ASP A 86 -14.92 -7.88 -8.45
C ASP A 86 -14.21 -8.37 -7.17
N ALA A 87 -13.24 -9.28 -7.29
CA ALA A 87 -12.41 -9.72 -6.16
C ALA A 87 -11.52 -8.59 -5.64
N PHE A 88 -10.96 -7.77 -6.54
CA PHE A 88 -10.20 -6.59 -6.15
C PHE A 88 -11.09 -5.55 -5.47
N ALA A 89 -12.31 -5.31 -5.95
CA ALA A 89 -13.27 -4.44 -5.28
C ALA A 89 -13.64 -4.94 -3.88
N GLY A 90 -13.84 -6.26 -3.72
CA GLY A 90 -14.05 -6.88 -2.41
C GLY A 90 -12.86 -6.71 -1.45
N LEU A 91 -11.63 -6.79 -1.97
CA LEU A 91 -10.41 -6.52 -1.20
C LEU A 91 -10.36 -5.09 -0.65
N LEU A 92 -10.99 -4.13 -1.33
CA LEU A 92 -11.00 -2.72 -0.93
C LEU A 92 -12.06 -2.41 0.13
N ALA A 93 -13.19 -3.10 0.10
CA ALA A 93 -14.27 -2.89 1.06
C ALA A 93 -13.92 -3.44 2.45
N ASP A 94 -13.50 -4.70 2.54
CA ASP A 94 -13.34 -5.43 3.81
C ASP A 94 -12.08 -6.30 3.84
N GLY A 95 -11.13 -6.05 2.95
CA GLY A 95 -9.96 -6.90 2.79
C GLY A 95 -8.94 -6.80 3.92
N PRO A 96 -8.18 -7.89 4.18
CA PRO A 96 -7.09 -7.89 5.15
C PRO A 96 -5.88 -7.05 4.73
N PHE A 97 -5.88 -6.57 3.48
CA PHE A 97 -4.81 -5.83 2.83
C PHE A 97 -5.37 -4.53 2.27
N GLN A 98 -4.56 -3.48 2.25
CA GLN A 98 -4.97 -2.15 1.79
C GLN A 98 -4.14 -1.74 0.57
N PRO A 99 -4.64 -2.04 -0.67
CA PRO A 99 -3.94 -1.70 -1.90
C PRO A 99 -3.74 -0.20 -2.11
N TYR A 100 -4.74 0.61 -1.77
CA TYR A 100 -4.64 2.07 -1.86
C TYR A 100 -4.16 2.64 -0.54
N GLN A 101 -3.13 3.47 -0.61
CA GLN A 101 -2.49 4.04 0.57
C GLN A 101 -1.90 5.42 0.28
N TRP A 102 -1.97 6.27 1.29
CA TRP A 102 -1.07 7.42 1.38
C TRP A 102 0.31 6.93 1.76
N GLY A 103 1.34 7.36 1.05
CA GLY A 103 2.74 7.22 1.43
C GLY A 103 3.37 8.58 1.61
N VAL A 104 3.90 8.85 2.81
CA VAL A 104 4.54 10.10 3.18
C VAL A 104 6.00 9.86 3.50
N ARG A 105 6.87 10.43 2.68
CA ARG A 105 8.32 10.36 2.81
C ARG A 105 8.86 11.55 3.59
N HIS A 106 9.79 11.30 4.50
CA HIS A 106 10.61 12.25 5.23
C HIS A 106 12.06 12.08 4.82
N PHE A 107 12.60 13.04 4.09
CA PHE A 107 13.90 12.91 3.47
C PHE A 107 14.68 14.21 3.54
N ARG A 108 16.01 14.08 3.45
CA ARG A 108 16.93 15.20 3.30
C ARG A 108 17.91 14.88 2.18
N GLY A 109 18.07 15.81 1.24
CA GLY A 109 18.95 15.59 0.09
C GLY A 109 20.39 15.34 0.54
N GLY A 110 20.98 14.24 0.10
CA GLY A 110 22.34 13.85 0.46
C GLY A 110 22.44 12.94 1.70
N GLU A 111 21.32 12.66 2.37
CA GLU A 111 21.29 11.73 3.51
C GLU A 111 20.65 10.40 3.09
N VAL A 112 21.22 9.29 3.57
CA VAL A 112 20.66 7.94 3.35
C VAL A 112 19.46 7.70 4.26
N ARG A 113 19.48 8.33 5.45
CA ARG A 113 18.41 8.20 6.44
C ARG A 113 17.13 8.82 5.90
N GLU A 114 16.09 8.00 5.77
CA GLU A 114 14.79 8.40 5.25
C GLU A 114 13.70 7.54 5.87
N ALA A 115 12.59 8.17 6.25
CA ALA A 115 11.41 7.45 6.75
C ALA A 115 10.25 7.58 5.75
N GLU A 116 9.47 6.52 5.60
CA GLU A 116 8.21 6.50 4.88
C GLU A 116 7.13 5.97 5.81
N VAL A 117 6.08 6.76 6.04
CA VAL A 117 4.89 6.35 6.77
C VAL A 117 3.75 6.13 5.78
N ARG A 118 3.02 5.04 5.97
CA ARG A 118 1.86 4.66 5.14
C ARG A 118 0.58 4.75 5.96
N PHE A 119 -0.46 5.29 5.34
CA PHE A 119 -1.80 5.39 5.92
C PHE A 119 -2.82 4.78 4.96
N ARG A 120 -3.89 4.23 5.54
CA ARG A 120 -5.10 3.85 4.82
C ARG A 120 -5.81 5.10 4.26
N PRO A 121 -6.76 4.95 3.33
CA PRO A 121 -7.55 6.08 2.81
C PRO A 121 -8.31 6.85 3.90
N ASP A 122 -8.73 6.17 4.97
CA ASP A 122 -9.39 6.75 6.16
C ASP A 122 -8.41 7.48 7.12
N GLY A 123 -7.10 7.41 6.86
CA GLY A 123 -6.07 8.01 7.70
C GLY A 123 -5.51 7.13 8.81
N THR A 124 -6.01 5.90 8.98
CA THR A 124 -5.46 4.93 9.93
C THR A 124 -4.01 4.59 9.56
N PRO A 125 -3.06 4.63 10.51
CA PRO A 125 -1.68 4.20 10.27
C PRO A 125 -1.64 2.75 9.79
N TYR A 126 -0.97 2.53 8.66
CA TYR A 126 -0.93 1.22 7.99
C TYR A 126 0.44 0.54 8.08
N GLY A 127 1.50 1.34 8.21
CA GLY A 127 2.85 0.82 8.42
C GLY A 127 3.88 1.91 8.21
N PHE A 128 5.13 1.58 8.46
CA PHE A 128 6.25 2.46 8.19
C PHE A 128 7.43 1.69 7.59
N ARG A 129 8.42 2.44 7.14
CA ARG A 129 9.75 1.95 6.82
C ARG A 129 10.73 3.06 7.11
N GLU A 130 11.79 2.76 7.83
CA GLU A 130 12.96 3.63 7.92
C GLU A 130 14.12 2.97 7.18
N ARG A 131 14.79 3.76 6.36
CA ARG A 131 16.05 3.39 5.72
C ARG A 131 17.17 4.02 6.52
N LEU A 132 18.13 3.21 6.94
CA LEU A 132 19.35 3.63 7.64
C LEU A 132 20.57 3.46 6.73
N SER A 133 21.68 4.13 7.06
CA SER A 133 22.95 3.85 6.38
C SER A 133 23.44 2.44 6.75
N GLU A 134 24.08 1.72 5.83
CA GLU A 134 24.68 0.42 6.14
C GLU A 134 25.86 0.54 7.13
N ASP A 135 26.54 1.68 7.13
CA ASP A 135 27.63 2.00 8.05
C ASP A 135 27.14 2.52 9.42
N GLU A 136 25.82 2.72 9.58
CA GLU A 136 25.26 3.22 10.83
C GLU A 136 25.43 2.19 11.95
N PRO A 137 26.12 2.55 13.06
CA PRO A 137 26.34 1.63 14.15
C PRO A 137 25.02 1.29 14.84
N GLY A 138 24.95 0.11 15.42
CA GLY A 138 23.76 -0.35 16.12
C GLY A 138 24.01 -1.67 16.84
N PRO A 139 23.04 -2.13 17.63
CA PRO A 139 23.19 -3.35 18.39
C PRO A 139 23.20 -4.58 17.46
N ALA A 140 23.99 -5.59 17.82
CA ALA A 140 23.97 -6.91 17.23
C ALA A 140 23.21 -7.87 18.17
N LEU A 141 21.89 -7.67 18.29
CA LEU A 141 21.04 -8.48 19.16
C LEU A 141 20.93 -9.91 18.63
N ASP A 142 20.71 -10.87 19.54
CA ASP A 142 20.27 -12.20 19.14
C ASP A 142 18.82 -12.18 18.60
N PRO A 143 18.42 -13.19 17.80
CA PRO A 143 17.10 -13.22 17.18
C PRO A 143 15.91 -13.15 18.14
N ASP A 144 16.00 -13.75 19.34
CA ASP A 144 14.88 -13.79 20.28
C ASP A 144 14.68 -12.41 20.93
N ALA A 145 15.78 -11.75 21.30
CA ALA A 145 15.74 -10.38 21.81
C ALA A 145 15.22 -9.39 20.75
N ALA A 146 15.67 -9.53 19.50
CA ALA A 146 15.19 -8.69 18.39
C ALA A 146 13.70 -8.90 18.10
N ARG A 147 13.23 -10.17 18.14
CA ARG A 147 11.81 -10.49 17.95
C ARG A 147 10.95 -9.89 19.04
N ALA A 148 11.36 -9.99 20.31
CA ALA A 148 10.60 -9.41 21.42
C ALA A 148 10.39 -7.90 21.24
N ILE A 149 11.42 -7.16 20.77
CA ILE A 149 11.30 -5.73 20.46
C ILE A 149 10.34 -5.50 19.29
N ALA A 150 10.45 -6.29 18.23
CA ALA A 150 9.56 -6.16 17.07
C ALA A 150 8.10 -6.38 17.46
N GLU A 151 7.80 -7.44 18.20
CA GLU A 151 6.45 -7.82 18.62
C GLU A 151 5.84 -6.89 19.67
N ASP A 152 6.65 -6.24 20.51
CA ASP A 152 6.18 -5.19 21.44
C ASP A 152 5.71 -3.93 20.68
N GLY A 153 6.35 -3.62 19.55
CA GLY A 153 6.12 -2.40 18.77
C GLY A 153 4.95 -2.43 17.78
N ILE A 154 4.26 -3.55 17.59
CA ILE A 154 3.20 -3.71 16.57
C ILE A 154 1.80 -3.26 17.02
N GLY A 155 1.63 -2.92 18.29
CA GLY A 155 0.35 -2.51 18.87
C GLY A 155 -0.10 -1.15 18.35
N VAL A 156 -0.32 -0.18 19.22
CA VAL A 156 -0.63 1.19 18.80
C VAL A 156 0.64 1.85 18.25
N PRO A 157 0.61 2.51 17.07
CA PRO A 157 -0.56 2.87 16.26
C PRO A 157 -0.89 1.92 15.10
N TRP A 158 -0.18 0.80 14.93
CA TRP A 158 -0.31 -0.11 13.78
C TRP A 158 -1.54 -1.03 13.86
N ASN A 159 -2.11 -1.19 15.05
CA ASN A 159 -3.32 -1.97 15.34
C ASN A 159 -3.22 -3.42 14.84
N VAL A 160 -2.05 -4.05 15.00
CA VAL A 160 -1.83 -5.46 14.65
C VAL A 160 -2.03 -6.33 15.89
N THR A 161 -2.73 -7.45 15.75
CA THR A 161 -2.89 -8.47 16.79
C THR A 161 -2.27 -9.77 16.31
N LEU A 162 -1.19 -10.24 16.96
CA LEU A 162 -0.40 -11.39 16.49
C LEU A 162 -1.10 -12.74 16.64
N ASP A 163 -2.16 -12.85 17.43
CA ASP A 163 -2.93 -14.08 17.56
C ASP A 163 -3.58 -14.52 16.23
N LEU A 164 -3.77 -13.58 15.30
CA LEU A 164 -4.23 -13.83 13.94
C LEU A 164 -3.11 -14.28 12.99
N TYR A 165 -1.86 -14.33 13.45
CA TYR A 165 -0.68 -14.53 12.61
C TYR A 165 0.15 -15.75 13.06
N ALA A 166 0.74 -16.45 12.09
CA ALA A 166 1.73 -17.49 12.31
C ALA A 166 3.10 -17.04 11.77
N PRO A 167 4.21 -17.25 12.51
CA PRO A 167 5.54 -16.97 12.00
C PRO A 167 5.87 -17.94 10.86
N VAL A 168 6.38 -17.41 9.74
CA VAL A 168 6.74 -18.22 8.56
C VAL A 168 8.21 -18.13 8.19
N GLU A 169 8.86 -17.00 8.47
CA GLU A 169 10.27 -16.81 8.17
C GLU A 169 10.95 -15.92 9.21
N ALA A 170 12.20 -16.22 9.51
CA ALA A 170 13.09 -15.36 10.28
C ALA A 170 14.46 -15.36 9.61
N SER A 171 15.01 -14.17 9.36
CA SER A 171 16.32 -13.98 8.76
C SER A 171 17.06 -12.81 9.41
N GLN A 172 18.37 -12.79 9.25
CA GLN A 172 19.23 -11.74 9.80
C GLN A 172 20.35 -11.40 8.82
N GLU A 173 20.84 -10.16 8.89
CA GLU A 173 21.95 -9.68 8.09
C GLU A 173 22.86 -8.79 8.92
N GLU A 174 24.16 -9.09 8.94
CA GLU A 174 25.16 -8.21 9.55
C GLU A 174 25.52 -7.08 8.58
N ARG A 175 25.44 -5.85 9.06
CA ARG A 175 25.75 -4.64 8.27
C ARG A 175 27.20 -4.20 8.51
N PRO A 176 27.82 -3.48 7.55
CA PRO A 176 29.15 -2.90 7.70
C PRO A 176 29.40 -2.13 9.01
N GLY A 177 28.37 -1.43 9.53
CA GLY A 177 28.42 -0.74 10.82
C GLY A 177 28.47 -1.64 12.07
N GLY A 178 28.45 -2.96 11.90
CA GLY A 178 28.51 -3.95 12.99
C GLY A 178 27.17 -4.25 13.67
N ARG A 179 26.07 -3.63 13.20
CA ARG A 179 24.71 -3.98 13.64
C ARG A 179 24.19 -5.22 12.91
N VAL A 180 23.23 -5.90 13.52
CA VAL A 180 22.52 -7.02 12.90
C VAL A 180 21.06 -6.62 12.69
N ASP A 181 20.65 -6.55 11.42
CA ASP A 181 19.27 -6.28 11.03
C ASP A 181 18.50 -7.61 10.99
N HIS A 182 17.41 -7.71 11.74
CA HIS A 182 16.54 -8.90 11.78
C HIS A 182 15.25 -8.66 10.99
N THR A 183 14.82 -9.67 10.25
CA THR A 183 13.54 -9.69 9.53
C THR A 183 12.70 -10.87 10.01
N PHE A 184 11.48 -10.58 10.48
CA PHE A 184 10.50 -11.57 10.87
C PHE A 184 9.26 -11.44 9.97
N VAL A 185 8.87 -12.54 9.34
CA VAL A 185 7.73 -12.59 8.44
C VAL A 185 6.65 -13.46 9.07
N TYR A 186 5.43 -12.94 9.05
CA TYR A 186 4.26 -13.61 9.58
C TYR A 186 3.17 -13.69 8.51
N GLU A 187 2.43 -14.79 8.52
CA GLU A 187 1.28 -15.03 7.65
C GLU A 187 0.00 -14.96 8.45
N ARG A 188 -1.03 -14.29 7.91
CA ARG A 188 -2.36 -14.31 8.53
C ARG A 188 -2.99 -15.69 8.41
N THR A 189 -3.59 -16.15 9.49
CA THR A 189 -4.22 -17.48 9.57
C THR A 189 -5.73 -17.45 9.41
N ASP A 190 -6.34 -16.27 9.54
CA ASP A 190 -7.78 -16.04 9.54
C ASP A 190 -8.35 -15.70 8.16
N VAL A 191 -7.48 -15.44 7.19
CA VAL A 191 -7.82 -15.14 5.79
C VAL A 191 -7.11 -16.12 4.86
N ARG A 192 -7.80 -16.59 3.83
CA ARG A 192 -7.29 -17.54 2.82
C ARG A 192 -7.58 -17.06 1.41
#